data_AF-A0A7Y5BIC3-F1
#
_entry.id   AF-A0A7Y5BIC3-F1
#
_cell.length_a   1.000
_cell.length_b   1.000
_cell.length_c   1.000
_cell.angle_alpha   90.00
_cell.angle_beta   90.00
_cell.angle_gamma   90.00
#
_symmetry.space_group_name_H-M   'P 1'
#
loop_
_entity.id
_entity.type
_entity.pdbx_description
1 polymer ?
#
loop_
_entity_poly.entity_id
_entity_poly.type
_entity_poly.pdbx_seq_one_letter_code
_entity_poly.pdbx_strand_id
1 'polypeptide(L)'
;MNKITLITFLLLATSKSQAAVNVTAGFSGKVHAIVSDEDHYRNSLDCYPGGKGNKLTPVSKGEIELFGGEQTTAGGSIIWSSNISRPVEKNIRTVVLSLNSSVTGLSETVQLKLTDSYPPIHERYYSWKCGHTNLVVRQSRGTVAGLIKVEYTVPENVWAIRIDRNGSGQLSRTNMKEVKGVLNENYDRALSATEVFWVKPGSKITQEIAVPENVPGNDDLGTATITFSPVAADLSDAARIDKAITFLRSQYRTFDRNLTPAELEKEAIKFIEYASGLLLHRETFFSVGTRLRSQDLAMISKSLFSMANGVHKNVGLGLAVKTAAALASYEVAMKLLTDLSVYCDKVDVYLPISDKTVKVSGLRAASFWLSRGLLTIKNYDFKQYESFLGMLVQLESSRFTYAQVRQDKESMRKIQKTYDLLTEAIDVGASPFGIALKDVEKTLIKFNTIGSAGNDTTMLMKNLADLNGMESAFVLEFFKSLRQFVKGSDDIVVATPFANQLKQIIAAQSKVTNDMSNNIRLLSTEKVEDSNSVMRMAVDMLSNQIAIFELPLEGVQYFEKVRSEYLSNNDRSQTISKVRKCVMGDM
;
A
#
# COMPACT_ATOMS: atom_id res chain seq x y z
N MET A 1 11.32 -24.66 -8.52
CA MET A 1 11.76 -23.75 -7.43
C MET A 1 10.76 -23.86 -6.28
N ASN A 2 11.26 -24.18 -5.09
CA ASN A 2 10.46 -24.69 -3.96
C ASN A 2 9.63 -23.58 -3.28
N LYS A 3 8.31 -23.81 -3.18
CA LYS A 3 7.33 -22.94 -2.50
C LYS A 3 7.56 -22.80 -0.99
N ILE A 4 8.36 -23.68 -0.39
CA ILE A 4 8.62 -23.70 1.05
C ILE A 4 9.64 -22.62 1.46
N THR A 5 10.55 -22.23 0.56
CA THR A 5 11.59 -21.23 0.86
C THR A 5 11.05 -19.80 0.90
N LEU A 6 9.92 -19.52 0.25
CA LEU A 6 9.30 -18.18 0.23
C LEU A 6 8.59 -17.84 1.55
N ILE A 7 8.03 -18.85 2.23
CA ILE A 7 7.28 -18.65 3.49
C ILE A 7 8.23 -18.43 4.67
N THR A 8 9.42 -19.05 4.65
CA THR A 8 10.44 -18.82 5.68
C THR A 8 11.12 -17.46 5.54
N PHE A 9 11.22 -16.92 4.32
CA PHE A 9 11.72 -15.56 4.09
C PHE A 9 10.72 -14.48 4.54
N LEU A 10 9.41 -14.72 4.39
CA LEU A 10 8.36 -13.83 4.92
C LEU A 10 8.31 -13.80 6.45
N LEU A 11 8.70 -14.89 7.13
CA LEU A 11 8.75 -14.95 8.60
C LEU A 11 10.07 -14.45 9.19
N LEU A 12 11.15 -14.40 8.41
CA LEU A 12 12.44 -13.84 8.85
C LEU A 12 12.55 -12.33 8.58
N ALA A 13 11.87 -11.80 7.55
CA ALA A 13 11.79 -10.36 7.28
C ALA A 13 10.93 -9.59 8.31
N THR A 14 10.06 -10.27 9.06
CA THR A 14 9.28 -9.64 10.15
C THR A 14 10.02 -9.58 11.50
N SER A 15 11.25 -10.11 11.58
CA SER A 15 12.01 -10.23 12.84
C SER A 15 13.09 -9.17 13.06
N LYS A 16 13.24 -8.18 12.17
CA LYS A 16 14.27 -7.12 12.31
C LYS A 16 13.69 -5.72 12.10
N SER A 17 12.91 -5.27 13.08
CA SER A 17 12.95 -3.91 13.65
C SER A 17 11.70 -3.77 14.55
N GLN A 18 11.69 -4.47 15.68
CA GLN A 18 10.66 -4.16 16.67
C GLN A 18 10.86 -2.69 17.08
N ALA A 19 9.76 -1.94 17.10
CA ALA A 19 9.75 -0.61 17.69
C ALA A 19 10.35 -0.71 19.10
N ALA A 20 11.20 0.27 19.44
CA ALA A 20 11.91 0.30 20.70
C ALA A 20 11.80 1.70 21.28
N VAL A 21 11.23 1.78 22.48
CA VAL A 21 11.22 2.98 23.30
C VAL A 21 12.40 3.00 24.26
N ASN A 22 13.12 4.12 24.28
CA ASN A 22 14.05 4.46 25.35
C ASN A 22 13.56 5.74 26.04
N VAL A 23 13.70 5.79 27.36
CA VAL A 23 13.40 6.98 28.16
C VAL A 23 14.68 7.48 28.80
N THR A 24 15.04 8.71 28.49
CA THR A 24 16.15 9.43 29.11
C THR A 24 15.59 10.53 29.99
N ALA A 25 16.05 10.61 31.24
CA ALA A 25 15.60 11.64 32.16
C ALA A 25 16.78 12.21 32.96
N GLY A 26 16.73 13.50 33.22
CA GLY A 26 17.67 14.20 34.08
C GLY A 26 16.89 15.11 35.03
N PHE A 27 17.05 14.88 36.33
CA PHE A 27 16.43 15.69 37.36
C PHE A 27 17.48 16.34 38.25
N SER A 28 17.16 17.57 38.64
CA SER A 28 17.84 18.35 39.65
C SER A 28 16.81 18.76 40.71
N GLY A 29 17.30 19.07 41.91
CA GLY A 29 16.42 19.51 42.97
C GLY A 29 17.17 19.62 44.28
N LYS A 30 16.57 20.35 45.21
CA LYS A 30 17.16 20.64 46.51
C LYS A 30 16.16 20.34 47.60
N VAL A 31 16.64 19.78 48.70
CA VAL A 31 15.86 19.58 49.93
C VAL A 31 16.59 20.24 51.09
N HIS A 32 15.87 21.00 51.90
CA HIS A 32 16.43 21.52 53.14
C HIS A 32 16.24 20.49 54.24
N ALA A 33 17.33 20.04 54.86
CA ALA A 33 17.30 19.07 55.94
C ALA A 33 18.02 19.59 57.19
N ILE A 34 17.42 19.27 58.34
CA ILE A 34 18.01 19.47 59.66
C ILE A 34 18.32 18.08 60.22
N VAL A 35 19.60 17.80 60.40
CA VAL A 35 20.11 16.54 60.95
C VAL A 35 20.41 16.75 62.42
N SER A 36 19.92 15.86 63.28
CA SER A 36 20.12 15.91 64.72
C SER A 36 20.37 14.53 65.30
N ASP A 37 21.16 14.47 66.37
CA ASP A 37 21.35 13.29 67.20
C ASP A 37 20.38 13.35 68.38
N GLU A 38 19.56 12.32 68.55
CA GLU A 38 18.72 12.14 69.72
C GLU A 38 19.34 11.08 70.63
N ASP A 39 19.93 11.52 71.74
CA ASP A 39 20.51 10.64 72.74
C ASP A 39 19.42 10.12 73.69
N HIS A 40 19.33 8.80 73.80
CA HIS A 40 18.45 8.09 74.71
C HIS A 40 19.24 7.33 75.77
N TYR A 41 18.80 7.43 77.02
CA TYR A 41 19.46 6.80 78.16
C TYR A 41 18.57 5.70 78.73
N ARG A 42 19.17 4.60 79.21
CA ARG A 42 18.42 3.52 79.88
C ARG A 42 17.97 3.97 81.26
N ASN A 43 16.68 3.82 81.58
CA ASN A 43 16.13 4.08 82.91
C ASN A 43 16.66 3.03 83.93
N SER A 44 17.87 3.21 84.44
CA SER A 44 18.43 2.46 85.57
C SER A 44 19.30 3.36 86.45
N LEU A 45 19.38 3.08 87.74
CA LEU A 45 20.16 3.86 88.71
C LEU A 45 21.66 3.97 88.34
N ASP A 46 22.21 2.96 87.66
CA ASP A 46 23.61 2.95 87.20
C ASP A 46 23.85 3.88 86.00
N CYS A 47 22.80 4.24 85.25
CA CYS A 47 22.89 4.97 83.99
C CYS A 47 22.21 6.35 84.03
N TYR A 48 21.67 6.79 85.18
CA TYR A 48 20.87 8.03 85.34
C TYR A 48 21.30 8.95 86.51
N PRO A 49 22.49 9.59 86.49
CA PRO A 49 22.91 10.42 87.63
C PRO A 49 22.31 11.84 87.68
N GLY A 50 21.58 12.30 86.65
CA GLY A 50 21.23 13.73 86.49
C GLY A 50 19.90 14.07 85.81
N GLY A 51 18.98 13.12 85.62
CA GLY A 51 17.59 13.40 85.25
C GLY A 51 17.32 14.05 83.88
N LYS A 52 18.29 14.09 82.96
CA LYS A 52 18.07 14.65 81.62
C LYS A 52 17.40 13.60 80.73
N GLY A 53 16.19 13.89 80.26
CA GLY A 53 15.47 13.08 79.26
C GLY A 53 16.18 13.05 77.91
N ASN A 54 15.50 12.58 76.85
CA ASN A 54 16.07 12.56 75.50
C ASN A 54 16.67 13.93 75.14
N LYS A 55 17.91 13.96 74.68
CA LYS A 55 18.60 15.19 74.28
C LYS A 55 18.76 15.20 72.77
N LEU A 56 18.16 16.19 72.11
CA LEU A 56 18.35 16.43 70.69
C LEU A 56 19.51 17.42 70.49
N THR A 57 20.56 17.00 69.77
CA THR A 57 21.73 17.81 69.46
C THR A 57 21.80 18.02 67.93
N PRO A 58 21.69 19.25 67.41
CA PRO A 58 21.83 19.50 65.97
C PRO A 58 23.24 19.14 65.49
N VAL A 59 23.33 18.37 64.41
CA VAL A 59 24.60 17.94 63.80
C VAL A 59 24.91 18.81 62.58
N SER A 60 23.93 19.01 61.71
CA SER A 60 24.07 19.82 60.49
C SER A 60 22.73 20.33 60.00
N LYS A 61 22.75 21.47 59.32
CA LYS A 61 21.59 22.05 58.63
C LYS A 61 22.05 22.59 57.29
N GLY A 62 21.31 22.31 56.22
CA GLY A 62 21.67 22.81 54.90
C GLY A 62 20.73 22.36 53.79
N GLU A 63 20.96 22.91 52.60
CA GLU A 63 20.40 22.40 51.37
C GLU A 63 21.22 21.22 50.88
N ILE A 64 20.54 20.14 50.51
CA ILE A 64 21.14 18.92 49.98
C ILE A 64 20.56 18.72 48.58
N GLU A 65 21.44 18.49 47.62
CA GLU A 65 21.08 18.32 46.22
C GLU A 65 20.65 16.89 45.91
N LEU A 66 19.88 16.73 44.83
CA LEU A 66 19.58 15.42 44.26
C LEU A 66 20.77 14.92 43.43
N PHE A 67 21.24 13.72 43.74
CA PHE A 67 22.28 13.03 42.98
C PHE A 67 21.67 11.95 42.09
N GLY A 68 22.20 11.81 40.87
CA GLY A 68 21.79 10.78 39.92
C GLY A 68 22.05 11.15 38.46
N GLY A 69 22.21 12.45 38.15
CA GLY A 69 22.56 12.91 36.79
C GLY A 69 21.50 12.58 35.74
N GLU A 70 21.90 12.61 34.47
CA GLU A 70 21.08 12.11 33.37
C GLU A 70 21.21 10.59 33.28
N GLN A 71 20.09 9.88 33.18
CA GLN A 71 20.03 8.42 33.11
C GLN A 71 19.07 7.99 32.00
N THR A 72 19.36 6.86 31.35
CA THR A 72 18.55 6.28 30.27
C THR A 72 18.12 4.87 30.62
N THR A 73 16.86 4.51 30.36
CA THR A 73 16.36 3.16 30.51
C THR A 73 15.34 2.79 29.44
N ALA A 74 15.25 1.49 29.11
CA ALA A 74 14.19 0.91 28.26
C ALA A 74 13.03 0.30 29.08
N GLY A 75 13.15 0.25 30.42
CA GLY A 75 12.12 -0.26 31.33
C GLY A 75 12.52 -0.15 32.82
N GLY A 76 11.57 -0.27 33.74
CA GLY A 76 11.85 -0.27 35.18
C GLY A 76 11.81 1.14 35.79
N SER A 77 12.81 1.52 36.58
CA SER A 77 12.79 2.80 37.30
C SER A 77 14.13 3.52 37.21
N ILE A 78 14.08 4.84 37.08
CA ILE A 78 15.23 5.74 37.22
C ILE A 78 15.11 6.43 38.59
N ILE A 79 16.20 6.47 39.34
CA ILE A 79 16.21 6.92 40.74
C ILE A 79 17.24 8.05 40.91
N TRP A 80 16.79 9.13 41.53
CA TRP A 80 17.63 10.21 42.05
C TRP A 80 17.45 10.29 43.56
N SER A 81 18.54 10.50 44.29
CA SER A 81 18.50 10.52 45.75
C SER A 81 19.32 11.66 46.34
N SER A 82 18.85 12.20 47.45
CA SER A 82 19.64 13.10 48.29
C SER A 82 20.12 12.33 49.50
N ASN A 83 21.42 12.35 49.77
CA ASN A 83 22.03 11.63 50.88
C ASN A 83 22.72 12.60 51.84
N ILE A 84 22.67 12.30 53.13
CA ILE A 84 23.58 12.86 54.13
C ILE A 84 24.74 11.90 54.35
N SER A 85 25.94 12.41 54.63
CA SER A 85 27.16 11.61 54.86
C SER A 85 27.60 11.55 56.33
N ARG A 86 26.99 12.37 57.20
CA ARG A 86 27.28 12.42 58.64
C ARG A 86 25.99 12.54 59.45
N PRO A 87 25.92 11.91 60.64
CA PRO A 87 26.93 11.05 61.26
C PRO A 87 27.05 9.66 60.62
N VAL A 88 26.02 9.21 59.88
CA VAL A 88 26.01 7.98 59.07
C VAL A 88 25.37 8.28 57.73
N GLU A 89 25.82 7.59 56.68
CA GLU A 89 25.28 7.75 55.33
C GLU A 89 23.82 7.29 55.23
N LYS A 90 22.90 8.21 54.88
CA LYS A 90 21.47 7.92 54.73
C LYS A 90 20.82 8.70 53.60
N ASN A 91 19.93 8.04 52.87
CA ASN A 91 19.06 8.64 51.87
C ASN A 91 17.89 9.33 52.57
N ILE A 92 17.75 10.63 52.34
CA ILE A 92 16.75 11.51 52.96
C ILE A 92 15.63 11.92 52.02
N ARG A 93 15.76 11.63 50.73
CA ARG A 93 14.78 11.95 49.70
C ARG A 93 15.07 11.12 48.47
N THR A 94 14.04 10.57 47.85
CA THR A 94 14.16 9.82 46.61
C THR A 94 13.13 10.30 45.60
N VAL A 95 13.60 10.75 44.44
CA VAL A 95 12.76 10.99 43.27
C VAL A 95 12.88 9.76 42.37
N VAL A 96 11.73 9.17 42.01
CA VAL A 96 11.68 7.98 41.15
C VAL A 96 10.81 8.27 39.94
N LEU A 97 11.38 8.06 38.74
CA LEU A 97 10.62 7.94 37.51
C LEU A 97 10.45 6.45 37.20
N SER A 98 9.23 5.94 37.35
CA SER A 98 8.89 4.58 36.96
C SER A 98 8.39 4.56 35.52
N LEU A 99 8.89 3.62 34.74
CA LEU A 99 8.55 3.35 33.34
C LEU A 99 7.99 1.94 33.22
N ASN A 100 6.78 1.86 32.68
CA ASN A 100 6.20 0.62 32.19
C ASN A 100 5.90 0.76 30.70
N SER A 101 6.45 -0.11 29.87
CA SER A 101 6.19 -0.16 28.44
C SER A 101 5.44 -1.45 28.08
N SER A 102 4.48 -1.34 27.17
CA SER A 102 3.70 -2.48 26.70
C SER A 102 3.48 -2.38 25.19
N VAL A 103 3.58 -3.50 24.49
CA VAL A 103 3.32 -3.59 23.05
C VAL A 103 2.00 -4.31 22.83
N THR A 104 1.06 -3.67 22.11
CA THR A 104 -0.20 -4.29 21.69
C THR A 104 -0.30 -4.22 20.17
N GLY A 105 -0.14 -5.36 19.49
CA GLY A 105 -0.07 -5.39 18.03
C GLY A 105 1.18 -4.65 17.53
N LEU A 106 0.99 -3.59 16.74
CA LEU A 106 2.06 -2.71 16.27
C LEU A 106 2.18 -1.41 17.09
N SER A 107 1.30 -1.21 18.07
CA SER A 107 1.29 -0.03 18.94
C SER A 107 2.15 -0.26 20.17
N GLU A 108 2.89 0.77 20.57
CA GLU A 108 3.72 0.77 21.77
C GLU A 108 3.23 1.86 22.73
N THR A 109 2.93 1.45 23.96
CA THR A 109 2.42 2.33 25.02
C THR A 109 3.46 2.47 26.11
N VAL A 110 3.74 3.72 26.48
CA VAL A 110 4.72 4.12 27.49
C VAL A 110 3.95 4.75 28.64
N GLN A 111 4.05 4.18 29.83
CA GLN A 111 3.49 4.71 31.06
C GLN A 111 4.61 5.20 31.96
N LEU A 112 4.55 6.46 32.32
CA LEU A 112 5.48 7.16 33.19
C LEU A 112 4.78 7.54 34.49
N LYS A 113 5.44 7.34 35.61
CA LYS A 113 5.01 7.84 36.93
C LYS A 113 6.18 8.47 37.65
N LEU A 114 6.04 9.73 38.04
CA LEU A 114 7.04 10.47 38.80
C LEU A 114 6.59 10.60 40.26
N THR A 115 7.40 10.10 41.18
CA THR A 115 7.13 10.16 42.63
C THR A 115 8.31 10.78 43.36
N ASP A 116 8.03 11.56 44.42
CA ASP A 116 9.05 12.17 45.27
C ASP A 116 8.79 11.76 46.72
N SER A 117 9.59 10.85 47.26
CA SER A 117 9.39 10.26 48.58
C SER A 117 10.40 10.75 49.60
N TYR A 118 9.92 10.93 50.82
CA TYR A 118 10.69 11.38 51.99
C TYR A 118 10.68 10.27 53.03
N PRO A 119 11.68 9.36 53.02
CA PRO A 119 11.71 8.28 53.99
C PRO A 119 11.84 8.86 55.41
N PRO A 120 11.06 8.36 56.39
CA PRO A 120 11.27 8.72 57.78
C PRO A 120 12.63 8.17 58.23
N ILE A 121 13.50 9.06 58.71
CA ILE A 121 14.82 8.65 59.21
C ILE A 121 14.84 8.79 60.72
N HIS A 122 14.69 7.64 61.35
CA HIS A 122 14.94 7.39 62.76
C HIS A 122 15.78 6.14 62.87
N GLU A 123 17.10 6.28 63.00
CA GLU A 123 17.99 5.14 63.00
C GLU A 123 18.99 5.18 64.13
N ARG A 124 19.00 4.11 64.93
CA ARG A 124 20.03 3.90 65.92
C ARG A 124 21.34 3.54 65.23
N TYR A 125 22.34 4.39 65.37
CA TYR A 125 23.64 4.15 64.74
C TYR A 125 24.80 4.03 65.74
N TYR A 126 24.56 4.42 67.00
CA TYR A 126 25.54 4.27 68.07
C TYR A 126 24.86 3.76 69.34
N SER A 127 25.49 2.80 70.00
CA SER A 127 24.96 2.18 71.22
C SER A 127 26.11 1.88 72.18
N TRP A 128 25.90 2.19 73.45
CA TRP A 128 26.84 1.90 74.52
C TRP A 128 26.10 1.34 75.74
N LYS A 129 26.84 0.93 76.77
CA LYS A 129 26.31 0.21 77.94
C LYS A 129 25.08 0.87 78.58
N CYS A 130 25.01 2.20 78.55
CA CYS A 130 23.98 2.99 79.22
C CYS A 130 23.02 3.78 78.31
N GLY A 131 23.16 3.70 76.98
CA GLY A 131 22.36 4.53 76.08
C GLY A 131 22.55 4.20 74.61
N HIS A 132 21.80 4.90 73.78
CA HIS A 132 21.94 4.85 72.33
C HIS A 132 21.63 6.21 71.72
N THR A 133 22.24 6.49 70.57
CA THR A 133 21.97 7.70 69.79
C THR A 133 21.17 7.31 68.56
N ASN A 134 20.03 7.97 68.36
CA ASN A 134 19.24 7.89 67.16
C ASN A 134 19.55 9.09 66.26
N LEU A 135 19.79 8.82 64.99
CA LEU A 135 19.79 9.83 63.95
C LEU A 135 18.34 10.26 63.69
N VAL A 136 18.06 11.56 63.77
CA VAL A 136 16.77 12.17 63.46
C VAL A 136 16.99 13.19 62.35
N VAL A 137 16.31 13.00 61.22
CA VAL A 137 16.35 13.96 60.10
C VAL A 137 14.98 14.59 59.91
N ARG A 138 14.90 15.92 60.00
CA ARG A 138 13.71 16.70 59.67
C ARG A 138 13.92 17.37 58.33
N GLN A 139 13.13 16.99 57.33
CA GLN A 139 13.19 17.54 55.98
C GLN A 139 12.04 18.53 55.77
N SER A 140 12.28 19.63 55.06
CA SER A 140 11.18 20.38 54.42
C SER A 140 10.88 19.76 53.06
N ARG A 141 9.71 20.07 52.48
CA ARG A 141 9.45 19.72 51.07
C ARG A 141 10.53 20.35 50.20
N GLY A 142 11.20 19.53 49.41
CA GLY A 142 12.20 19.96 48.45
C GLY A 142 11.58 20.41 47.15
N THR A 143 12.41 20.90 46.24
CA THR A 143 12.04 21.23 44.86
C THR A 143 12.53 20.15 43.89
N VAL A 144 11.81 19.94 42.79
CA VAL A 144 12.24 19.11 41.64
C VAL A 144 12.12 19.93 40.36
N ALA A 145 13.12 19.82 39.49
CA ALA A 145 13.10 20.36 38.13
C ALA A 145 13.84 19.41 37.20
N GLY A 146 13.40 19.27 35.95
CA GLY A 146 14.07 18.35 35.04
C GLY A 146 13.40 18.19 33.69
N LEU A 147 13.96 17.27 32.91
CA LEU A 147 13.49 16.96 31.56
C LEU A 147 13.42 15.44 31.40
N ILE A 148 12.31 14.98 30.84
CA ILE A 148 12.13 13.60 30.39
C ILE A 148 12.07 13.61 28.86
N LYS A 149 12.82 12.72 28.22
CA LYS A 149 12.83 12.47 26.78
C LYS A 149 12.37 11.04 26.54
N VAL A 150 11.24 10.87 25.88
CA VAL A 150 10.75 9.58 25.41
C VAL A 150 11.12 9.45 23.93
N GLU A 151 12.10 8.59 23.64
CA GLU A 151 12.56 8.31 22.28
C GLU A 151 11.88 7.06 21.75
N TYR A 152 11.23 7.14 20.59
CA TYR A 152 10.60 6.02 19.91
C TYR A 152 11.30 5.76 18.58
N THR A 153 11.69 4.51 18.33
CA THR A 153 12.26 4.09 17.05
C THR A 153 11.13 3.62 16.12
N VAL A 154 10.92 4.35 15.04
CA VAL A 154 9.90 4.07 14.02
C VAL A 154 10.26 2.79 13.26
N PRO A 155 9.32 1.85 13.04
CA PRO A 155 9.57 0.67 12.21
C PRO A 155 9.99 1.03 10.77
N GLU A 156 10.77 0.16 10.11
CA GLU A 156 11.36 0.44 8.79
C GLU A 156 10.38 0.61 7.62
N ASN A 157 9.10 0.32 7.81
CA ASN A 157 8.05 0.42 6.79
C ASN A 157 6.89 1.37 7.16
N VAL A 158 7.00 2.09 8.29
CA VAL A 158 5.95 2.99 8.77
C VAL A 158 6.28 4.44 8.40
N TRP A 159 5.37 5.07 7.64
CA TRP A 159 5.50 6.46 7.17
C TRP A 159 4.69 7.47 8.00
N ALA A 160 3.70 6.99 8.75
CA ALA A 160 2.83 7.82 9.57
C ALA A 160 2.55 7.14 10.90
N ILE A 161 2.59 7.92 11.98
CA ILE A 161 2.31 7.47 13.34
C ILE A 161 1.27 8.38 13.98
N ARG A 162 0.39 7.78 14.77
CA ARG A 162 -0.53 8.46 15.67
C ARG A 162 0.08 8.43 17.05
N ILE A 163 0.22 9.60 17.65
CA ILE A 163 0.69 9.74 19.02
C ILE A 163 -0.49 10.17 19.87
N ASP A 164 -0.89 9.31 20.80
CA ASP A 164 -1.92 9.59 21.79
C ASP A 164 -1.24 9.94 23.12
N ARG A 165 -1.56 11.12 23.68
CA ARG A 165 -0.92 11.67 24.88
C ARG A 165 -1.97 11.89 25.95
N ASN A 166 -1.74 11.33 27.14
CA ASN A 166 -2.51 11.64 28.33
C ASN A 166 -1.56 11.85 29.52
N GLY A 167 -1.89 12.77 30.43
CA GLY A 167 -1.04 13.01 31.57
C GLY A 167 -1.68 13.91 32.62
N SER A 168 -1.13 13.85 33.84
CA SER A 168 -1.57 14.56 35.03
C SER A 168 -0.39 15.10 35.83
N GLY A 169 -0.65 16.08 36.69
CA GLY A 169 0.38 16.72 37.51
C GLY A 169 1.49 17.36 36.66
N GLN A 170 2.74 17.10 37.02
CA GLN A 170 3.92 17.61 36.32
C GLN A 170 4.20 16.90 35.00
N LEU A 171 3.58 15.75 34.77
CA LEU A 171 3.65 15.03 33.51
C LEU A 171 2.40 15.30 32.63
N SER A 172 1.66 16.37 32.92
CA SER A 172 0.51 16.78 32.14
C SER A 172 0.89 17.23 30.73
N ARG A 173 -0.09 17.19 29.81
CA ARG A 173 0.10 17.57 28.41
C ARG A 173 0.63 18.99 28.21
N THR A 174 0.27 19.92 29.10
CA THR A 174 0.74 21.31 29.03
C THR A 174 2.25 21.44 29.25
N ASN A 175 2.88 20.42 29.83
CA ASN A 175 4.31 20.35 30.06
C ASN A 175 5.04 19.54 28.98
N MET A 176 4.31 18.94 28.04
CA MET A 176 4.87 18.24 26.89
C MET A 176 5.23 19.25 25.81
N LYS A 177 6.44 19.15 25.26
CA LYS A 177 6.87 19.98 24.13
C LYS A 177 6.48 19.33 22.80
N GLU A 178 6.65 20.08 21.72
CA GLU A 178 6.51 19.58 20.36
C GLU A 178 7.39 18.34 20.12
N VAL A 179 6.87 17.38 19.36
CA VAL A 179 7.63 16.17 18.97
C VAL A 179 8.71 16.51 17.97
N LYS A 180 9.92 16.01 18.24
CA LYS A 180 11.10 16.15 17.37
C LYS A 180 11.33 14.90 16.54
N GLY A 181 12.01 15.06 15.41
CA GLY A 181 12.39 13.96 14.52
C GLY A 181 11.27 13.50 13.58
N VAL A 182 10.12 14.17 13.60
CA VAL A 182 9.04 13.99 12.62
C VAL A 182 9.28 14.88 11.41
N LEU A 183 8.62 14.62 10.28
CA LEU A 183 8.78 15.41 9.06
C LEU A 183 7.90 16.67 9.07
N ASN A 184 6.87 16.69 9.92
CA ASN A 184 5.94 17.79 10.13
C ASN A 184 6.05 18.41 11.54
N GLU A 185 7.25 18.73 12.03
CA GLU A 185 7.51 19.19 13.42
C GLU A 185 6.64 20.40 13.85
N ASN A 186 6.38 21.33 12.93
CA ASN A 186 5.58 22.54 13.20
C ASN A 186 4.06 22.32 13.11
N TYR A 187 3.62 21.07 12.90
CA TYR A 187 2.20 20.72 12.87
C TYR A 187 1.67 20.38 14.26
N ASP A 188 2.55 20.14 15.24
CA ASP A 188 2.16 19.74 16.59
C ASP A 188 1.33 20.84 17.26
N ARG A 189 0.02 20.67 17.31
CA ARG A 189 -0.83 21.56 18.08
C ARG A 189 -0.76 20.99 19.49
N ALA A 190 0.26 21.40 20.26
CA ALA A 190 0.63 20.95 21.62
C ALA A 190 -0.51 20.94 22.69
N LEU A 191 -1.76 21.11 22.29
CA LEU A 191 -3.00 21.05 23.06
C LEU A 191 -3.92 19.87 22.70
N SER A 192 -3.69 19.13 21.60
CA SER A 192 -4.55 18.02 21.20
C SER A 192 -4.11 16.67 21.80
N ALA A 193 -5.08 15.78 22.09
CA ALA A 193 -4.80 14.48 22.73
C ALA A 193 -4.19 13.46 21.76
N THR A 194 -4.38 13.66 20.46
CA THR A 194 -4.14 12.68 19.41
C THR A 194 -3.74 13.41 18.14
N GLU A 195 -2.55 13.10 17.62
CA GLU A 195 -2.06 13.69 16.37
C GLU A 195 -1.40 12.68 15.46
N VAL A 196 -1.47 12.96 14.15
CA VAL A 196 -0.81 12.17 13.11
C VAL A 196 0.44 12.88 12.64
N PHE A 197 1.58 12.21 12.77
CA PHE A 197 2.88 12.69 12.33
C PHE A 197 3.41 11.86 11.17
N TRP A 198 3.97 12.55 10.19
CA TRP A 198 4.75 11.93 9.13
C TRP A 198 6.16 11.69 9.63
N VAL A 199 6.72 10.52 9.35
CA VAL A 199 8.02 10.10 9.85
C VAL A 199 8.85 9.48 8.75
N LYS A 200 10.16 9.50 8.93
CA LYS A 200 11.08 8.71 8.11
C LYS A 200 11.10 7.28 8.69
N PRO A 201 10.84 6.24 7.89
CA PRO A 201 10.91 4.87 8.39
C PRO A 201 12.30 4.54 8.95
N GLY A 202 12.34 3.83 10.08
CA GLY A 202 13.60 3.52 10.79
C GLY A 202 14.19 4.69 11.61
N SER A 203 13.61 5.90 11.54
CA SER A 203 14.11 7.04 12.30
C SER A 203 13.69 7.01 13.76
N LYS A 204 14.33 7.84 14.57
CA LYS A 204 13.91 8.11 15.95
C LYS A 204 13.12 9.39 16.01
N ILE A 205 12.07 9.38 16.83
CA ILE A 205 11.32 10.58 17.22
C ILE A 205 11.44 10.76 18.73
N THR A 206 11.28 11.99 19.20
CA THR A 206 11.41 12.31 20.63
C THR A 206 10.23 13.14 21.10
N GLN A 207 9.55 12.65 22.14
CA GLN A 207 8.61 13.43 22.94
C GLN A 207 9.32 13.93 24.20
N GLU A 208 9.43 15.26 24.36
CA GLU A 208 9.98 15.85 25.58
C GLU A 208 8.88 16.26 26.56
N ILE A 209 9.12 16.06 27.86
CA ILE A 209 8.27 16.52 28.96
C ILE A 209 9.13 17.33 29.92
N ALA A 210 8.84 18.61 30.07
CA ALA A 210 9.56 19.50 30.98
C ALA A 210 8.88 19.54 32.34
N VAL A 211 9.61 19.22 33.40
CA VAL A 211 9.17 19.49 34.78
C VAL A 211 9.67 20.88 35.15
N PRO A 212 8.77 21.87 35.36
CA PRO A 212 9.15 23.26 35.59
C PRO A 212 10.13 23.44 36.75
N GLU A 213 10.82 24.58 36.75
CA GLU A 213 11.70 24.93 37.86
C GLU A 213 10.90 25.09 39.17
N ASN A 214 11.48 24.59 40.27
CA ASN A 214 10.97 24.75 41.62
C ASN A 214 9.61 24.13 41.93
N VAL A 215 9.25 23.00 41.29
CA VAL A 215 8.04 22.27 41.68
C VAL A 215 8.19 21.74 43.11
N PRO A 216 7.25 22.04 44.03
CA PRO A 216 7.29 21.50 45.39
C PRO A 216 7.05 20.00 45.37
N GLY A 217 7.89 19.27 46.12
CA GLY A 217 7.76 17.83 46.33
C GLY A 217 6.40 17.45 46.93
N ASN A 218 5.76 16.46 46.31
CA ASN A 218 4.52 15.85 46.77
C ASN A 218 4.56 14.39 46.30
N ASP A 219 4.26 13.42 47.17
CA ASP A 219 4.56 12.00 46.97
C ASP A 219 4.22 11.46 45.56
N ASP A 220 3.14 11.95 44.96
CA ASP A 220 2.82 11.79 43.54
C ASP A 220 2.98 13.12 42.79
N LEU A 221 4.01 13.20 41.94
CA LEU A 221 4.27 14.37 41.09
C LEU A 221 3.52 14.29 39.76
N GLY A 222 3.02 13.12 39.36
CA GLY A 222 2.18 12.96 38.17
C GLY A 222 2.44 11.69 37.39
N THR A 223 1.54 11.44 36.45
CA THR A 223 1.58 10.29 35.55
C THR A 223 1.41 10.74 34.11
N ALA A 224 2.03 10.04 33.17
CA ALA A 224 1.79 10.21 31.73
C ALA A 224 1.67 8.85 31.03
N THR A 225 0.80 8.79 30.05
CA THR A 225 0.67 7.67 29.11
C THR A 225 0.85 8.23 27.70
N ILE A 226 1.82 7.71 26.97
CA ILE A 226 2.08 8.06 25.57
C ILE A 226 2.00 6.79 24.74
N THR A 227 1.11 6.77 23.75
CA THR A 227 0.95 5.63 22.84
C THR A 227 1.39 6.02 21.44
N PHE A 228 2.32 5.26 20.87
CA PHE A 228 2.77 5.36 19.49
C PHE A 228 2.10 4.26 18.68
N SER A 229 1.27 4.62 17.70
CA SER A 229 0.54 3.67 16.85
C SER A 229 0.82 3.96 15.38
N PRO A 230 1.25 2.99 14.55
CA PRO A 230 1.27 3.18 13.11
C PRO A 230 -0.12 3.56 12.57
N VAL A 231 -0.20 4.61 11.75
CA VAL A 231 -1.46 4.99 11.09
C VAL A 231 -1.58 4.19 9.81
N ALA A 232 -1.87 2.90 9.94
CA ALA A 232 -2.02 2.01 8.80
C ALA A 232 -3.13 1.01 9.09
N ALA A 233 -4.03 0.85 8.13
CA ALA A 233 -4.96 -0.27 8.13
C ALA A 233 -4.15 -1.56 7.95
N ASP A 234 -4.49 -2.59 8.72
CA ASP A 234 -3.93 -3.93 8.52
C ASP A 234 -4.46 -4.52 7.21
N LEU A 235 -3.59 -4.57 6.21
CA LEU A 235 -3.87 -5.10 4.87
C LEU A 235 -3.09 -6.40 4.62
N SER A 236 -2.88 -7.20 5.68
CA SER A 236 -2.12 -8.45 5.61
C SER A 236 -2.71 -9.50 4.66
N ASP A 237 -3.99 -9.39 4.28
CA ASP A 237 -4.69 -10.35 3.42
C ASP A 237 -5.41 -9.68 2.24
N ALA A 238 -5.72 -10.49 1.22
CA ALA A 238 -6.32 -10.02 -0.03
C ALA A 238 -7.74 -9.44 0.14
N ALA A 239 -8.56 -10.01 1.03
CA ALA A 239 -9.94 -9.55 1.23
C ALA A 239 -9.99 -8.16 1.86
N ARG A 240 -9.01 -7.85 2.74
CA ARG A 240 -8.86 -6.52 3.32
C ARG A 240 -8.37 -5.49 2.30
N ILE A 241 -7.49 -5.88 1.38
CA ILE A 241 -7.05 -5.01 0.28
C ILE A 241 -8.23 -4.64 -0.63
N ASP A 242 -9.07 -5.61 -1.02
CA ASP A 242 -10.24 -5.34 -1.85
C ASP A 242 -11.22 -4.36 -1.16
N LYS A 243 -11.42 -4.53 0.15
CA LYS A 243 -12.20 -3.60 0.97
C LYS A 243 -11.56 -2.20 1.04
N ALA A 244 -10.25 -2.13 1.23
CA ALA A 244 -9.50 -0.87 1.26
C ALA A 244 -9.64 -0.12 -0.07
N ILE A 245 -9.52 -0.84 -1.19
CA ILE A 245 -9.65 -0.28 -2.53
C ILE A 245 -11.07 0.22 -2.79
N THR A 246 -12.08 -0.56 -2.40
CA THR A 246 -13.48 -0.15 -2.48
C THR A 246 -13.75 1.09 -1.64
N PHE A 247 -13.14 1.17 -0.45
CA PHE A 247 -13.21 2.34 0.42
C PHE A 247 -12.54 3.56 -0.21
N LEU A 248 -11.27 3.46 -0.64
CA LEU A 248 -10.54 4.58 -1.27
C LEU A 248 -11.25 5.12 -2.52
N ARG A 249 -11.91 4.23 -3.29
CA ARG A 249 -12.73 4.60 -4.44
C ARG A 249 -13.94 5.46 -4.06
N SER A 250 -14.56 5.22 -2.91
CA SER A 250 -15.79 5.91 -2.50
C SER A 250 -15.52 7.23 -1.76
N GLN A 251 -14.34 7.37 -1.15
CA GLN A 251 -14.00 8.49 -0.26
C GLN A 251 -13.96 9.87 -0.93
N TYR A 252 -13.66 9.96 -2.23
CA TYR A 252 -13.71 11.25 -2.94
C TYR A 252 -15.08 11.95 -2.79
N ARG A 253 -16.18 11.18 -2.77
CA ARG A 253 -17.54 11.74 -2.61
C ARG A 253 -17.95 11.99 -1.16
N THR A 254 -17.15 11.53 -0.19
CA THR A 254 -17.49 11.61 1.24
C THR A 254 -17.07 12.95 1.82
N PHE A 255 -15.93 13.50 1.41
CA PHE A 255 -15.44 14.80 1.87
C PHE A 255 -16.22 16.00 1.29
N ASP A 256 -17.03 15.78 0.25
CA ASP A 256 -17.95 16.76 -0.33
C ASP A 256 -19.35 16.75 0.34
N ARG A 257 -19.61 15.88 1.31
CA ARG A 257 -20.89 15.80 2.02
C ARG A 257 -20.93 16.76 3.21
N ASN A 258 -22.13 17.20 3.58
CA ASN A 258 -22.40 17.95 4.81
C ASN A 258 -22.29 17.04 6.05
N LEU A 259 -21.06 16.67 6.40
CA LEU A 259 -20.72 15.94 7.62
C LEU A 259 -20.38 16.92 8.74
N THR A 260 -20.60 16.50 9.99
CA THR A 260 -20.11 17.27 11.15
C THR A 260 -18.58 17.24 11.21
N PRO A 261 -17.93 18.22 11.87
CA PRO A 261 -16.46 18.23 12.01
C PRO A 261 -15.87 16.94 12.59
N ALA A 262 -16.54 16.33 13.58
CA ALA A 262 -16.11 15.08 14.21
C ALA A 262 -16.22 13.88 13.26
N GLU A 263 -17.27 13.82 12.43
CA GLU A 263 -17.42 12.78 11.42
C GLU A 263 -16.39 12.93 10.30
N LEU A 264 -16.11 14.16 9.87
CA LEU A 264 -15.07 14.46 8.90
C LEU A 264 -13.68 14.06 9.40
N GLU A 265 -13.37 14.34 10.66
CA GLU A 265 -12.11 13.93 11.28
C GLU A 265 -11.97 12.40 11.32
N LYS A 266 -13.03 11.69 11.70
CA LYS A 266 -13.04 10.22 11.70
C LYS A 266 -12.81 9.62 10.30
N GLU A 267 -13.49 10.14 9.28
CA GLU A 267 -13.28 9.68 7.90
C GLU A 267 -11.90 10.08 7.36
N ALA A 268 -11.35 11.24 7.76
CA ALA A 268 -9.99 11.65 7.42
C ALA A 268 -8.94 10.70 8.00
N ILE A 269 -9.04 10.35 9.29
CA ILE A 269 -8.14 9.38 9.93
C ILE A 269 -8.23 8.03 9.21
N LYS A 270 -9.45 7.54 8.99
CA LYS A 270 -9.69 6.27 8.31
C LYS A 270 -9.11 6.27 6.89
N PHE A 271 -9.24 7.37 6.15
CA PHE A 271 -8.61 7.53 4.84
C PHE A 271 -7.08 7.45 4.92
N ILE A 272 -6.46 8.18 5.85
CA ILE A 272 -5.00 8.14 6.05
C ILE A 272 -4.55 6.71 6.41
N GLU A 273 -5.29 6.00 7.27
CA GLU A 273 -5.01 4.61 7.63
C GLU A 273 -5.04 3.68 6.40
N TYR A 274 -6.08 3.74 5.56
CA TYR A 274 -6.14 2.90 4.36
C TYR A 274 -5.08 3.27 3.32
N ALA A 275 -4.85 4.55 3.09
CA ALA A 275 -3.83 5.04 2.16
C ALA A 275 -2.42 4.61 2.59
N SER A 276 -2.10 4.77 3.87
CA SER A 276 -0.81 4.37 4.45
C SER A 276 -0.67 2.85 4.58
N GLY A 277 -1.78 2.12 4.74
CA GLY A 277 -1.79 0.66 4.69
C GLY A 277 -1.28 0.11 3.35
N LEU A 278 -1.58 0.80 2.23
CA LEU A 278 -1.01 0.45 0.91
C LEU A 278 0.51 0.61 0.88
N LEU A 279 1.05 1.61 1.57
CA LEU A 279 2.49 1.86 1.68
C LEU A 279 3.16 0.79 2.56
N LEU A 280 2.54 0.46 3.69
CA LEU A 280 3.04 -0.51 4.66
C LEU A 280 3.10 -1.93 4.08
N HIS A 281 2.07 -2.32 3.31
CA HIS A 281 1.91 -3.66 2.74
C HIS A 281 2.11 -3.66 1.22
N ARG A 282 3.12 -2.96 0.73
CA ARG A 282 3.35 -2.75 -0.71
C ARG A 282 3.45 -4.04 -1.51
N GLU A 283 4.18 -5.04 -1.05
CA GLU A 283 4.31 -6.32 -1.77
C GLU A 283 2.97 -7.05 -1.88
N THR A 284 2.20 -7.06 -0.79
CA THR A 284 0.84 -7.62 -0.77
C THR A 284 -0.08 -6.84 -1.71
N PHE A 285 0.01 -5.50 -1.72
CA PHE A 285 -0.72 -4.67 -2.67
C PHE A 285 -0.34 -4.96 -4.12
N PHE A 286 0.95 -5.09 -4.44
CA PHE A 286 1.42 -5.38 -5.81
C PHE A 286 0.96 -6.76 -6.27
N SER A 287 1.04 -7.77 -5.40
CA SER A 287 0.60 -9.13 -5.71
C SER A 287 -0.91 -9.22 -5.90
N VAL A 288 -1.72 -8.60 -5.04
CA VAL A 288 -3.20 -8.58 -5.19
C VAL A 288 -3.63 -7.67 -6.33
N GLY A 289 -2.96 -6.54 -6.53
CA GLY A 289 -3.25 -5.57 -7.58
C GLY A 289 -3.12 -6.13 -9.00
N THR A 290 -2.38 -7.22 -9.21
CA THR A 290 -2.39 -7.96 -10.49
C THR A 290 -3.76 -8.57 -10.83
N ARG A 291 -4.63 -8.78 -9.85
CA ARG A 291 -6.00 -9.30 -10.03
C ARG A 291 -6.99 -8.18 -10.33
N LEU A 292 -6.62 -6.93 -10.06
CA LEU A 292 -7.46 -5.78 -10.33
C LEU A 292 -7.34 -5.40 -11.80
N ARG A 293 -8.47 -4.99 -12.40
CA ARG A 293 -8.45 -4.48 -13.76
C ARG A 293 -7.69 -3.16 -13.80
N SER A 294 -6.91 -2.94 -14.85
CA SER A 294 -6.14 -1.69 -15.05
C SER A 294 -7.03 -0.44 -15.02
N GLN A 295 -8.28 -0.56 -15.50
CA GLN A 295 -9.31 0.48 -15.41
C GLN A 295 -9.61 0.90 -13.96
N ASP A 296 -9.71 -0.08 -13.05
CA ASP A 296 -10.01 0.18 -11.64
C ASP A 296 -8.82 0.89 -10.98
N LEU A 297 -7.59 0.43 -11.24
CA LEU A 297 -6.35 1.10 -10.78
C LEU A 297 -6.25 2.54 -11.31
N ALA A 298 -6.50 2.76 -12.60
CA ALA A 298 -6.44 4.08 -13.22
C ALA A 298 -7.45 5.06 -12.59
N MET A 299 -8.67 4.61 -12.34
CA MET A 299 -9.70 5.46 -11.74
C MET A 299 -9.44 5.69 -10.24
N ILE A 300 -8.93 4.70 -9.48
CA ILE A 300 -8.46 4.93 -8.10
C ILE A 300 -7.36 5.98 -8.06
N SER A 301 -6.36 5.85 -8.94
CA SER A 301 -5.24 6.79 -9.04
C SER A 301 -5.73 8.21 -9.36
N LYS A 302 -6.70 8.35 -10.29
CA LYS A 302 -7.37 9.64 -10.61
C LYS A 302 -8.12 10.22 -9.41
N SER A 303 -8.87 9.42 -8.66
CA SER A 303 -9.55 9.88 -7.44
C SER A 303 -8.58 10.37 -6.38
N LEU A 304 -7.50 9.62 -6.13
CA LEU A 304 -6.47 10.00 -5.16
C LEU A 304 -5.73 11.28 -5.58
N PHE A 305 -5.43 11.43 -6.87
CA PHE A 305 -4.86 12.67 -7.41
C PHE A 305 -5.79 13.87 -7.21
N SER A 306 -7.08 13.69 -7.46
CA SER A 306 -8.08 14.75 -7.20
C SER A 306 -8.08 15.15 -5.73
N MET A 307 -8.01 14.17 -4.81
CA MET A 307 -7.94 14.43 -3.38
C MET A 307 -6.65 15.15 -2.96
N ALA A 308 -5.51 14.80 -3.56
CA ALA A 308 -4.22 15.45 -3.29
C ALA A 308 -4.20 16.94 -3.68
N ASN A 309 -4.90 17.28 -4.76
CA ASN A 309 -5.04 18.67 -5.24
C ASN A 309 -6.25 19.41 -4.65
N GLY A 310 -7.24 18.69 -4.12
CA GLY A 310 -8.47 19.26 -3.58
C GLY A 310 -8.26 20.13 -2.34
N VAL A 311 -9.15 21.10 -2.11
CA VAL A 311 -9.02 22.07 -1.02
C VAL A 311 -9.86 21.63 0.18
N HIS A 312 -9.23 20.97 1.16
CA HIS A 312 -9.89 20.46 2.37
C HIS A 312 -9.81 21.47 3.51
N LYS A 313 -10.68 22.49 3.50
CA LYS A 313 -10.65 23.61 4.46
C LYS A 313 -11.18 23.28 5.87
N ASN A 314 -11.86 22.15 6.05
CA ASN A 314 -12.73 21.94 7.22
C ASN A 314 -12.22 20.90 8.25
N VAL A 315 -11.00 20.38 8.11
CA VAL A 315 -10.43 19.40 9.05
C VAL A 315 -8.99 19.81 9.36
N GLY A 316 -8.59 19.80 10.65
CA GLY A 316 -7.18 20.00 11.03
C GLY A 316 -6.23 19.08 10.26
N LEU A 317 -6.72 17.91 9.84
CA LEU A 317 -6.02 16.87 9.08
C LEU A 317 -6.02 17.06 7.56
N GLY A 318 -6.56 18.15 7.00
CA GLY A 318 -6.66 18.34 5.55
C GLY A 318 -5.32 18.24 4.81
N LEU A 319 -4.24 18.75 5.41
CA LEU A 319 -2.88 18.66 4.86
C LEU A 319 -2.33 17.22 4.93
N ALA A 320 -2.65 16.47 5.99
CA ALA A 320 -2.27 15.08 6.15
C ALA A 320 -3.01 14.19 5.13
N VAL A 321 -4.30 14.45 4.89
CA VAL A 321 -5.10 13.78 3.85
C VAL A 321 -4.49 14.03 2.47
N LYS A 322 -4.12 15.29 2.13
CA LYS A 322 -3.43 15.59 0.87
C LYS A 322 -2.14 14.79 0.69
N THR A 323 -1.32 14.73 1.74
CA THR A 323 -0.05 13.99 1.74
C THR A 323 -0.28 12.49 1.52
N ALA A 324 -1.22 11.90 2.27
CA ALA A 324 -1.57 10.49 2.13
C ALA A 324 -2.13 10.17 0.74
N ALA A 325 -2.98 11.04 0.19
CA ALA A 325 -3.55 10.89 -1.14
C ALA A 325 -2.46 10.95 -2.23
N ALA A 326 -1.48 11.84 -2.12
CA ALA A 326 -0.37 11.92 -3.07
C ALA A 326 0.52 10.67 -3.04
N LEU A 327 0.92 10.21 -1.85
CA LEU A 327 1.71 8.99 -1.68
C LEU A 327 0.98 7.75 -2.22
N ALA A 328 -0.30 7.58 -1.87
CA ALA A 328 -1.10 6.47 -2.35
C ALA A 328 -1.36 6.56 -3.87
N SER A 329 -1.62 7.76 -4.41
CA SER A 329 -1.78 7.96 -5.86
C SER A 329 -0.52 7.54 -6.60
N TYR A 330 0.66 7.90 -6.06
CA TYR A 330 1.95 7.51 -6.61
C TYR A 330 2.15 5.99 -6.59
N GLU A 331 1.82 5.28 -5.50
CA GLU A 331 1.87 3.80 -5.48
C GLU A 331 0.99 3.15 -6.54
N VAL A 332 -0.27 3.58 -6.61
CA VAL A 332 -1.24 3.00 -7.53
C VAL A 332 -0.82 3.30 -8.98
N ALA A 333 -0.35 4.52 -9.25
CA ALA A 333 0.15 4.92 -10.56
C ALA A 333 1.40 4.13 -10.94
N MET A 334 2.35 3.93 -10.02
CA MET A 334 3.57 3.16 -10.25
C MET A 334 3.27 1.68 -10.49
N LYS A 335 2.32 1.08 -9.77
CA LYS A 335 1.86 -0.29 -10.06
C LYS A 335 1.32 -0.38 -11.48
N LEU A 336 0.41 0.52 -11.84
CA LEU A 336 -0.18 0.53 -13.18
C LEU A 336 0.86 0.77 -14.28
N LEU A 337 1.78 1.72 -14.08
CA LEU A 337 2.86 1.98 -15.03
C LEU A 337 3.83 0.83 -15.16
N THR A 338 4.09 0.09 -14.08
CA THR A 338 4.89 -1.14 -14.13
C THR A 338 4.21 -2.16 -15.04
N ASP A 339 2.90 -2.36 -14.91
CA ASP A 339 2.13 -3.28 -15.77
C ASP A 339 2.14 -2.83 -17.24
N LEU A 340 1.98 -1.52 -17.49
CA LEU A 340 1.98 -0.97 -18.84
C LEU A 340 3.40 -0.88 -19.45
N SER A 341 4.45 -0.92 -18.64
CA SER A 341 5.83 -0.76 -19.12
C SER A 341 6.28 -1.86 -20.08
N VAL A 342 5.61 -3.01 -20.10
CA VAL A 342 5.90 -4.13 -21.02
C VAL A 342 5.59 -3.73 -22.47
N TYR A 343 4.64 -2.83 -22.70
CA TYR A 343 4.35 -2.28 -24.03
C TYR A 343 5.48 -1.39 -24.58
N CYS A 344 6.39 -0.97 -23.71
CA CYS A 344 7.57 -0.19 -24.05
C CYS A 344 8.82 -1.04 -24.33
N ASP A 345 8.75 -2.36 -24.10
CA ASP A 345 9.85 -3.26 -24.44
C ASP A 345 10.03 -3.41 -25.94
N LYS A 346 11.27 -3.69 -26.35
CA LYS A 346 11.56 -4.05 -27.74
C LYS A 346 11.19 -5.52 -27.95
N VAL A 347 10.41 -5.79 -29.00
CA VAL A 347 9.91 -7.12 -29.35
C VAL A 347 10.26 -7.43 -30.79
N ASP A 348 10.73 -8.65 -31.01
CA ASP A 348 11.06 -9.17 -32.33
C ASP A 348 9.78 -9.62 -33.05
N VAL A 349 9.56 -9.09 -34.24
CA VAL A 349 8.39 -9.37 -35.09
C VAL A 349 8.88 -9.92 -36.42
N TYR A 350 8.48 -11.16 -36.72
CA TYR A 350 8.73 -11.78 -38.01
C TYR A 350 7.71 -11.30 -39.05
N LEU A 351 8.22 -10.86 -40.21
CA LEU A 351 7.46 -10.37 -41.35
C LEU A 351 7.47 -11.43 -42.47
N PRO A 352 6.36 -12.15 -42.71
CA PRO A 352 6.34 -13.28 -43.65
C PRO A 352 6.64 -12.90 -45.10
N ILE A 353 6.22 -11.70 -45.53
CA ILE A 353 6.37 -11.27 -46.94
C ILE A 353 7.83 -10.95 -47.28
N SER A 354 8.58 -10.42 -46.31
CA SER A 354 9.97 -10.02 -46.52
C SER A 354 10.99 -11.01 -45.95
N ASP A 355 10.51 -12.10 -45.35
CA ASP A 355 11.32 -13.13 -44.65
C ASP A 355 12.36 -12.53 -43.69
N LYS A 356 11.92 -11.54 -42.89
CA LYS A 356 12.79 -10.78 -41.98
C LYS A 356 12.17 -10.61 -40.61
N THR A 357 13.03 -10.59 -39.60
CA THR A 357 12.67 -10.23 -38.23
C THR A 357 13.08 -8.78 -37.96
N VAL A 358 12.11 -7.95 -37.56
CA VAL A 358 12.32 -6.55 -37.19
C VAL A 358 12.07 -6.34 -35.71
N LYS A 359 12.86 -5.47 -35.08
CA LYS A 359 12.74 -5.15 -33.66
C LYS A 359 11.93 -3.86 -33.48
N VAL A 360 10.71 -3.97 -32.98
CA VAL A 360 9.78 -2.84 -32.80
C VAL A 360 9.41 -2.67 -31.33
N SER A 361 8.73 -1.57 -30.97
CA SER A 361 8.17 -1.45 -29.61
C SER A 361 7.04 -2.47 -29.40
N GLY A 362 6.82 -2.89 -28.16
CA GLY A 362 5.80 -3.85 -27.78
C GLY A 362 4.41 -3.41 -28.21
N LEU A 363 4.10 -2.13 -28.06
CA LEU A 363 2.84 -1.54 -28.54
C LEU A 363 2.65 -1.69 -30.05
N ARG A 364 3.71 -1.47 -30.85
CA ARG A 364 3.67 -1.70 -32.31
C ARG A 364 3.55 -3.18 -32.64
N ALA A 365 4.23 -4.07 -31.90
CA ALA A 365 4.11 -5.51 -32.09
C ALA A 365 2.68 -6.01 -31.81
N ALA A 366 2.08 -5.58 -30.69
CA ALA A 366 0.69 -5.89 -30.33
C ALA A 366 -0.30 -5.39 -31.38
N SER A 367 -0.16 -4.12 -31.79
CA SER A 367 -0.99 -3.55 -32.86
C SER A 367 -0.83 -4.31 -34.18
N PHE A 368 0.41 -4.68 -34.55
CA PHE A 368 0.66 -5.45 -35.77
C PHE A 368 0.00 -6.83 -35.74
N TRP A 369 0.18 -7.64 -34.69
CA TRP A 369 -0.41 -8.98 -34.61
C TRP A 369 -1.93 -8.93 -34.66
N LEU A 370 -2.54 -8.00 -33.92
CA LEU A 370 -4.00 -7.87 -33.91
C LEU A 370 -4.54 -7.30 -35.21
N SER A 371 -3.93 -6.26 -35.78
CA SER A 371 -4.33 -5.73 -37.09
C SER A 371 -4.21 -6.78 -38.19
N ARG A 372 -3.15 -7.60 -38.14
CA ARG A 372 -3.00 -8.74 -39.06
C ARG A 372 -4.16 -9.71 -38.92
N GLY A 373 -4.46 -10.20 -37.71
CA GLY A 373 -5.58 -11.10 -37.49
C GLY A 373 -6.94 -10.49 -37.91
N LEU A 374 -7.18 -9.22 -37.62
CA LEU A 374 -8.40 -8.51 -38.03
C LEU A 374 -8.53 -8.43 -39.55
N LEU A 375 -7.45 -8.06 -40.25
CA LEU A 375 -7.45 -7.98 -41.70
C LEU A 375 -7.65 -9.35 -42.34
N THR A 376 -7.03 -10.40 -41.78
CA THR A 376 -7.25 -11.79 -42.21
C THR A 376 -8.72 -12.19 -42.10
N ILE A 377 -9.39 -11.82 -41.00
CA ILE A 377 -10.84 -12.08 -40.84
C ILE A 377 -11.66 -11.24 -41.82
N LYS A 378 -11.40 -9.93 -41.95
CA LYS A 378 -12.18 -9.03 -42.82
C LYS A 378 -12.07 -9.36 -44.29
N ASN A 379 -10.90 -9.79 -44.73
CA ASN A 379 -10.62 -10.10 -46.13
C ASN A 379 -11.03 -11.52 -46.50
N TYR A 380 -11.45 -12.35 -45.53
CA TYR A 380 -12.01 -13.66 -45.84
C TYR A 380 -13.41 -13.51 -46.41
N ASP A 381 -13.50 -13.69 -47.73
CA ASP A 381 -14.73 -13.53 -48.50
C ASP A 381 -15.42 -14.89 -48.69
N PHE A 382 -16.69 -14.96 -48.29
CA PHE A 382 -17.52 -16.15 -48.41
C PHE A 382 -18.28 -16.24 -49.74
N LYS A 383 -18.15 -15.25 -50.65
CA LYS A 383 -18.89 -15.19 -51.93
C LYS A 383 -18.82 -16.47 -52.75
N GLN A 384 -17.67 -17.13 -52.77
CA GLN A 384 -17.43 -18.35 -53.54
C GLN A 384 -18.23 -19.51 -52.95
N TYR A 385 -18.30 -19.62 -51.62
CA TYR A 385 -19.19 -20.56 -50.93
C TYR A 385 -20.66 -20.23 -51.16
N GLU A 386 -21.05 -18.96 -51.05
CA GLU A 386 -22.44 -18.52 -51.26
C GLU A 386 -22.91 -18.82 -52.68
N SER A 387 -22.08 -18.56 -53.68
CA SER A 387 -22.38 -18.85 -55.08
C SER A 387 -22.51 -20.35 -55.35
N PHE A 388 -21.59 -21.17 -54.82
CA PHE A 388 -21.64 -22.61 -55.00
C PHE A 388 -22.86 -23.23 -54.28
N LEU A 389 -23.10 -22.85 -53.02
CA LEU A 389 -24.26 -23.32 -52.27
C LEU A 389 -25.58 -22.85 -52.89
N GLY A 390 -25.64 -21.64 -53.44
CA GLY A 390 -26.82 -21.17 -54.18
C GLY A 390 -27.18 -22.09 -55.36
N MET A 391 -26.17 -22.53 -56.11
CA MET A 391 -26.35 -23.50 -57.19
C MET A 391 -26.82 -24.87 -56.66
N LEU A 392 -26.21 -25.38 -55.59
CA LEU A 392 -26.57 -26.69 -55.02
C LEU A 392 -27.97 -26.68 -54.39
N VAL A 393 -28.37 -25.58 -53.74
CA VAL A 393 -29.73 -25.40 -53.20
C VAL A 393 -30.76 -25.35 -54.32
N GLN A 394 -30.43 -24.78 -55.48
CA GLN A 394 -31.31 -24.81 -56.64
C GLN A 394 -31.51 -26.25 -57.16
N LEU A 395 -30.45 -27.06 -57.18
CA LEU A 395 -30.52 -28.47 -57.54
C LEU A 395 -31.34 -29.29 -56.51
N GLU A 396 -31.16 -29.03 -55.22
CA GLU A 396 -31.96 -29.60 -54.12
C GLU A 396 -33.45 -29.27 -54.29
N SER A 397 -33.77 -27.99 -54.51
CA SER A 397 -35.16 -27.53 -54.67
C SER A 397 -35.86 -28.13 -55.90
N SER A 398 -35.08 -28.46 -56.94
CA SER A 398 -35.55 -29.14 -58.14
C SER A 398 -35.57 -30.68 -57.99
N ARG A 399 -35.22 -31.19 -56.80
CA ARG A 399 -35.16 -32.62 -56.44
C ARG A 399 -34.22 -33.45 -57.33
N PHE A 400 -33.14 -32.86 -57.83
CA PHE A 400 -32.13 -33.61 -58.55
C PHE A 400 -31.35 -34.53 -57.60
N THR A 401 -31.14 -35.78 -58.01
CA THR A 401 -30.23 -36.69 -57.31
C THR A 401 -28.78 -36.44 -57.70
N TYR A 402 -27.84 -36.78 -56.83
CA TYR A 402 -26.40 -36.65 -57.15
C TYR A 402 -26.02 -37.42 -58.43
N ALA A 403 -26.64 -38.58 -58.68
CA ALA A 403 -26.42 -39.35 -59.91
C ALA A 403 -26.96 -38.65 -61.16
N GLN A 404 -28.14 -38.02 -61.09
CA GLN A 404 -28.73 -37.28 -62.22
C GLN A 404 -27.86 -36.08 -62.61
N VAL A 405 -27.42 -35.31 -61.62
CA VAL A 405 -26.51 -34.18 -61.87
C VAL A 405 -25.21 -34.67 -62.48
N ARG A 406 -24.66 -35.80 -61.99
CA ARG A 406 -23.44 -36.40 -62.55
C ARG A 406 -23.54 -36.79 -64.02
N GLN A 407 -24.71 -37.25 -64.46
CA GLN A 407 -24.96 -37.68 -65.83
C GLN A 407 -25.15 -36.49 -66.79
N ASP A 408 -25.59 -35.34 -66.28
CA ASP A 408 -25.63 -34.09 -67.04
C ASP A 408 -24.23 -33.45 -67.12
N LYS A 409 -23.63 -33.57 -68.31
CA LYS A 409 -22.31 -33.02 -68.60
C LYS A 409 -22.24 -31.51 -68.37
N GLU A 410 -23.32 -30.77 -68.62
CA GLU A 410 -23.31 -29.31 -68.48
C GLU A 410 -23.30 -28.91 -66.99
N SER A 411 -24.20 -29.50 -66.19
CA SER A 411 -24.25 -29.24 -64.74
C SER A 411 -22.97 -29.68 -64.03
N MET A 412 -22.40 -30.86 -64.35
CA MET A 412 -21.12 -31.26 -63.76
C MET A 412 -19.97 -30.35 -64.16
N ARG A 413 -19.95 -29.85 -65.39
CA ARG A 413 -18.92 -28.88 -65.80
C ARG A 413 -19.01 -27.59 -64.98
N LYS A 414 -20.22 -27.12 -64.67
CA LYS A 414 -20.44 -25.94 -63.80
C LYS A 414 -20.00 -26.22 -62.36
N ILE A 415 -20.36 -27.39 -61.81
CA ILE A 415 -19.95 -27.81 -60.47
C ILE A 415 -18.43 -27.92 -60.37
N GLN A 416 -17.78 -28.60 -61.32
CA GLN A 416 -16.32 -28.76 -61.33
C GLN A 416 -15.61 -27.41 -61.42
N LYS A 417 -16.04 -26.53 -62.34
CA LYS A 417 -15.47 -25.18 -62.45
C LYS A 417 -15.60 -24.39 -61.15
N THR A 418 -16.73 -24.51 -60.46
CA THR A 418 -16.98 -23.80 -59.20
C THR A 418 -16.16 -24.40 -58.05
N TYR A 419 -15.99 -25.72 -58.03
CA TYR A 419 -15.11 -26.42 -57.11
C TYR A 419 -13.65 -26.01 -57.28
N ASP A 420 -13.16 -25.99 -58.53
CA ASP A 420 -11.79 -25.60 -58.84
C ASP A 420 -11.55 -24.15 -58.38
N LEU A 421 -12.45 -23.22 -58.72
CA LEU A 421 -12.41 -21.83 -58.25
C LEU A 421 -12.43 -21.70 -56.72
N LEU A 422 -13.22 -22.53 -56.02
CA LEU A 422 -13.28 -22.52 -54.57
C LEU A 422 -11.96 -22.99 -53.95
N THR A 423 -11.37 -24.06 -54.48
CA THR A 423 -10.10 -24.62 -53.99
C THR A 423 -8.87 -23.78 -54.35
N GLU A 424 -8.93 -22.98 -55.42
CA GLU A 424 -7.91 -21.97 -55.74
C GLU A 424 -8.01 -20.73 -54.83
N ALA A 425 -9.23 -20.37 -54.40
CA ALA A 425 -9.47 -19.19 -53.59
C ALA A 425 -9.31 -19.43 -52.08
N ILE A 426 -9.44 -20.68 -51.61
CA ILE A 426 -9.53 -21.01 -50.18
C ILE A 426 -8.53 -22.09 -49.81
N ASP A 427 -7.71 -21.80 -48.79
CA ASP A 427 -6.86 -22.81 -48.17
C ASP A 427 -7.67 -23.64 -47.18
N VAL A 428 -8.09 -24.82 -47.63
CA VAL A 428 -8.86 -25.82 -46.86
C VAL A 428 -8.13 -26.27 -45.58
N GLY A 429 -6.81 -26.08 -45.51
CA GLY A 429 -5.98 -26.45 -44.35
C GLY A 429 -5.71 -25.32 -43.36
N ALA A 430 -6.04 -24.06 -43.69
CA ALA A 430 -5.69 -22.90 -42.88
C ALA A 430 -6.89 -21.96 -42.65
N SER A 431 -7.53 -22.11 -41.49
CA SER A 431 -8.63 -21.22 -41.11
C SER A 431 -8.13 -19.81 -40.74
N PRO A 432 -8.69 -18.73 -41.34
CA PRO A 432 -8.33 -17.35 -41.01
C PRO A 432 -8.62 -17.01 -39.55
N PHE A 433 -9.64 -17.64 -38.96
CA PHE A 433 -10.02 -17.46 -37.56
C PHE A 433 -9.00 -18.09 -36.61
N GLY A 434 -8.44 -19.25 -36.97
CA GLY A 434 -7.35 -19.90 -36.24
C GLY A 434 -6.06 -19.08 -36.26
N ILE A 435 -5.75 -18.39 -37.37
CA ILE A 435 -4.62 -17.46 -37.45
C ILE A 435 -4.83 -16.27 -36.51
N ALA A 436 -6.01 -15.65 -36.57
CA ALA A 436 -6.34 -14.52 -35.71
C ALA A 436 -6.35 -14.90 -34.21
N LEU A 437 -6.82 -16.09 -33.87
CA LEU A 437 -6.77 -16.63 -32.50
C LEU A 437 -5.33 -16.71 -32.00
N LYS A 438 -4.40 -17.29 -32.79
CA LYS A 438 -2.98 -17.37 -32.44
C LYS A 438 -2.35 -15.99 -32.24
N ASP A 439 -2.76 -14.99 -33.02
CA ASP A 439 -2.27 -13.61 -32.87
C ASP A 439 -2.78 -12.93 -31.59
N VAL A 440 -4.04 -13.17 -31.22
CA VAL A 440 -4.61 -12.72 -29.95
C VAL A 440 -3.89 -13.40 -28.77
N GLU A 441 -3.71 -14.72 -28.82
CA GLU A 441 -3.00 -15.50 -27.80
C GLU A 441 -1.55 -15.04 -27.64
N LYS A 442 -0.84 -14.84 -28.75
CA LYS A 442 0.55 -14.36 -28.73
C LYS A 442 0.65 -12.97 -28.09
N THR A 443 -0.31 -12.10 -28.37
CA THR A 443 -0.39 -10.77 -27.75
C THR A 443 -0.60 -10.90 -26.25
N LEU A 444 -1.52 -11.77 -25.82
CA LEU A 444 -1.82 -12.02 -24.40
C LEU A 444 -0.65 -12.61 -23.62
N ILE A 445 0.02 -13.61 -24.17
CA ILE A 445 1.18 -14.24 -23.53
C ILE A 445 2.28 -13.19 -23.29
N LYS A 446 2.45 -12.24 -24.21
CA LYS A 446 3.51 -11.24 -24.14
C LYS A 446 3.15 -10.02 -23.29
N PHE A 447 1.91 -9.53 -23.39
CA PHE A 447 1.50 -8.23 -22.84
C PHE A 447 0.34 -8.32 -21.83
N ASN A 448 -0.05 -9.55 -21.45
CA ASN A 448 -1.24 -9.84 -20.66
C ASN A 448 -2.51 -9.30 -21.35
N THR A 449 -3.48 -8.77 -20.61
CA THR A 449 -4.79 -8.38 -21.16
C THR A 449 -4.68 -7.35 -22.28
N ILE A 450 -5.49 -7.53 -23.32
CA ILE A 450 -5.63 -6.56 -24.42
C ILE A 450 -6.56 -5.45 -23.92
N GLY A 451 -5.98 -4.32 -23.53
CA GLY A 451 -6.74 -3.21 -22.96
C GLY A 451 -7.15 -3.45 -21.51
N SER A 452 -8.29 -2.89 -21.11
CA SER A 452 -8.60 -2.60 -19.72
C SER A 452 -9.54 -3.59 -19.00
N ALA A 453 -9.98 -4.67 -19.67
CA ALA A 453 -10.80 -5.71 -19.06
C ALA A 453 -10.43 -7.12 -19.58
N GLY A 454 -9.99 -8.01 -18.69
CA GLY A 454 -9.64 -9.39 -19.04
C GLY A 454 -10.83 -10.23 -19.54
N ASN A 455 -12.06 -9.89 -19.15
CA ASN A 455 -13.27 -10.61 -19.56
C ASN A 455 -13.57 -10.42 -21.06
N ASP A 456 -13.40 -9.21 -21.58
CA ASP A 456 -13.64 -8.90 -23.00
C ASP A 456 -12.65 -9.65 -23.89
N THR A 457 -11.39 -9.73 -23.45
CA THR A 457 -10.36 -10.47 -24.17
C THR A 457 -10.61 -11.99 -24.13
N THR A 458 -11.07 -12.53 -23.00
CA THR A 458 -11.42 -13.95 -22.87
C THR A 458 -12.62 -14.31 -23.75
N MET A 459 -13.63 -13.43 -23.79
CA MET A 459 -14.78 -13.59 -24.67
C MET A 459 -14.39 -13.51 -26.16
N LEU A 460 -13.49 -12.61 -26.53
CA LEU A 460 -12.95 -12.54 -27.90
C LEU A 460 -12.25 -13.85 -28.29
N MET A 461 -11.37 -14.39 -27.43
CA MET A 461 -10.70 -15.67 -27.67
C MET A 461 -11.70 -16.81 -27.85
N LYS A 462 -12.71 -16.88 -26.97
CA LYS A 462 -13.76 -17.89 -27.07
C LYS A 462 -14.52 -17.76 -28.39
N ASN A 463 -14.95 -16.55 -28.75
CA ASN A 463 -15.67 -16.32 -30.00
C ASN A 463 -14.82 -16.68 -31.24
N LEU A 464 -13.51 -16.41 -31.21
CA LEU A 464 -12.58 -16.82 -32.27
C LEU A 464 -12.41 -18.34 -32.35
N ALA A 465 -12.28 -19.01 -31.21
CA ALA A 465 -12.17 -20.47 -31.14
C ALA A 465 -13.44 -21.16 -31.62
N ASP A 466 -14.61 -20.69 -31.18
CA ASP A 466 -15.92 -21.17 -31.61
C ASP A 466 -16.10 -20.97 -33.12
N LEU A 467 -15.73 -19.80 -33.66
CA LEU A 467 -15.83 -19.50 -35.09
C LEU A 467 -14.87 -20.35 -35.94
N ASN A 468 -13.63 -20.53 -35.47
CA ASN A 468 -12.67 -21.45 -36.08
C ASN A 468 -13.20 -22.88 -36.12
N GLY A 469 -13.82 -23.34 -35.03
CA GLY A 469 -14.44 -24.66 -34.96
C GLY A 469 -15.62 -24.82 -35.92
N MET A 470 -16.54 -23.84 -35.96
CA MET A 470 -17.68 -23.83 -36.87
C MET A 470 -17.24 -23.85 -38.34
N GLU A 471 -16.26 -23.03 -38.71
CA GLU A 471 -15.77 -22.97 -40.08
C GLU A 471 -15.02 -24.23 -40.48
N SER A 472 -14.12 -24.75 -39.64
CA SER A 472 -13.39 -25.99 -39.92
C SER A 472 -14.35 -27.18 -40.12
N ALA A 473 -15.40 -27.27 -39.29
CA ALA A 473 -16.43 -28.30 -39.41
C ALA A 473 -17.24 -28.14 -40.71
N PHE A 474 -17.70 -26.91 -41.01
CA PHE A 474 -18.41 -26.60 -42.24
C PHE A 474 -17.60 -26.97 -43.47
N VAL A 475 -16.33 -26.54 -43.56
CA VAL A 475 -15.44 -26.82 -44.69
C VAL A 475 -15.28 -28.33 -44.87
N LEU A 476 -14.95 -29.07 -43.81
CA LEU A 476 -14.72 -30.51 -43.87
C LEU A 476 -15.99 -31.29 -44.28
N GLU A 477 -17.14 -30.96 -43.69
CA GLU A 477 -18.41 -31.61 -44.00
C GLU A 477 -18.91 -31.26 -45.41
N PHE A 478 -18.74 -30.01 -45.84
CA PHE A 478 -19.09 -29.56 -47.18
C PHE A 478 -18.25 -30.28 -48.24
N PHE A 479 -16.92 -30.31 -48.10
CA PHE A 479 -16.07 -31.03 -49.05
C PHE A 479 -16.33 -32.55 -49.03
N LYS A 480 -16.76 -33.11 -47.90
CA LYS A 480 -17.19 -34.51 -47.80
C LYS A 480 -18.51 -34.75 -48.55
N SER A 481 -19.49 -33.83 -48.48
CA SER A 481 -20.77 -33.97 -49.18
C SER A 481 -20.59 -33.91 -50.70
N LEU A 482 -19.65 -33.10 -51.20
CA LEU A 482 -19.31 -33.06 -52.63
C LEU A 482 -18.78 -34.38 -53.18
N ARG A 483 -18.29 -35.29 -52.33
CA ARG A 483 -17.90 -36.65 -52.77
C ARG A 483 -19.10 -37.54 -53.11
N GLN A 484 -20.33 -37.11 -52.81
CA GLN A 484 -21.55 -37.88 -53.13
C GLN A 484 -21.95 -37.79 -54.61
N PHE A 485 -21.31 -36.94 -55.41
CA PHE A 485 -21.45 -36.96 -56.87
C PHE A 485 -20.78 -38.21 -57.49
N VAL A 486 -21.29 -39.40 -57.14
CA VAL A 486 -20.89 -40.73 -57.62
C VAL A 486 -21.96 -41.38 -58.49
N LYS A 487 -21.54 -42.29 -59.37
CA LYS A 487 -22.46 -43.01 -60.24
C LYS A 487 -23.33 -43.94 -59.37
N GLY A 488 -24.65 -43.78 -59.42
CA GLY A 488 -25.61 -44.59 -58.66
C GLY A 488 -26.01 -44.03 -57.28
N SER A 489 -25.65 -42.79 -56.95
CA SER A 489 -26.18 -42.10 -55.75
C SER A 489 -27.59 -41.58 -56.02
N ASP A 490 -28.61 -42.31 -55.55
CA ASP A 490 -30.03 -41.95 -55.70
C ASP A 490 -30.51 -40.90 -54.68
N ASP A 491 -29.64 -40.52 -53.74
CA ASP A 491 -29.93 -39.45 -52.79
C ASP A 491 -30.08 -38.08 -53.50
N ILE A 492 -31.05 -37.30 -53.04
CA ILE A 492 -31.25 -35.91 -53.48
C ILE A 492 -30.05 -35.07 -53.02
N VAL A 493 -29.63 -34.10 -53.83
CA VAL A 493 -28.62 -33.12 -53.42
C VAL A 493 -29.09 -32.39 -52.16
N VAL A 494 -28.27 -32.35 -51.11
CA VAL A 494 -28.61 -31.67 -49.84
C VAL A 494 -27.62 -30.54 -49.58
N ALA A 495 -28.08 -29.30 -49.68
CA ALA A 495 -27.25 -28.09 -49.58
C ALA A 495 -27.80 -27.05 -48.59
N THR A 496 -29.09 -27.08 -48.30
CA THR A 496 -29.77 -26.13 -47.39
C THR A 496 -29.17 -26.10 -45.99
N PRO A 497 -28.80 -27.23 -45.34
CA PRO A 497 -28.11 -27.21 -44.04
C PRO A 497 -26.77 -26.45 -44.10
N PHE A 498 -25.97 -26.66 -45.15
CA PHE A 498 -24.70 -25.97 -45.36
C PHE A 498 -24.89 -24.46 -45.60
N ALA A 499 -25.92 -24.07 -46.36
CA ALA A 499 -26.26 -22.66 -46.56
C ALA A 499 -26.65 -21.96 -45.24
N ASN A 500 -27.37 -22.66 -44.36
CA ASN A 500 -27.72 -22.13 -43.04
C ASN A 500 -26.50 -22.03 -42.12
N GLN A 501 -25.62 -23.03 -42.11
CA GLN A 501 -24.35 -22.97 -41.37
C GLN A 501 -23.47 -21.81 -41.85
N LEU A 502 -23.34 -21.61 -43.17
CA LEU A 502 -22.57 -20.50 -43.73
C LEU A 502 -23.10 -19.14 -43.28
N LYS A 503 -24.43 -18.94 -43.29
CA LYS A 503 -25.04 -17.70 -42.78
C LYS A 503 -24.72 -17.46 -41.30
N GLN A 504 -24.71 -18.50 -40.48
CA GLN A 504 -24.32 -18.40 -39.07
C GLN A 504 -22.84 -18.01 -38.93
N ILE A 505 -21.96 -18.59 -39.73
CA ILE A 505 -20.52 -18.26 -39.76
C ILE A 505 -20.33 -16.79 -40.16
N ILE A 506 -20.99 -16.29 -41.21
CA ILE A 506 -20.91 -14.89 -41.66
C ILE A 506 -21.41 -13.91 -40.56
N ALA A 507 -22.51 -14.25 -39.90
CA ALA A 507 -23.02 -13.44 -38.79
C ALA A 507 -22.03 -13.40 -37.61
N ALA A 508 -21.44 -14.55 -37.26
CA ALA A 508 -20.43 -14.65 -36.21
C ALA A 508 -19.11 -13.93 -36.57
N GLN A 509 -18.67 -13.98 -37.83
CA GLN A 509 -17.53 -13.23 -38.36
C GLN A 509 -17.73 -11.72 -38.14
N SER A 510 -18.92 -11.20 -38.45
CA SER A 510 -19.24 -9.78 -38.26
C SER A 510 -19.12 -9.37 -36.79
N LYS A 511 -19.60 -10.20 -35.86
CA LYS A 511 -19.47 -9.97 -34.41
C LYS A 511 -18.00 -9.95 -33.96
N VAL A 512 -17.22 -10.97 -34.32
CA VAL A 512 -15.80 -11.08 -33.97
C VAL A 512 -14.99 -9.90 -34.54
N THR A 513 -15.30 -9.50 -35.77
CA THR A 513 -14.66 -8.35 -36.43
C THR A 513 -14.87 -7.06 -35.64
N ASN A 514 -16.08 -6.83 -35.13
CA ASN A 514 -16.40 -5.67 -34.30
C ASN A 514 -15.69 -5.75 -32.94
N ASP A 515 -15.72 -6.89 -32.28
CA ASP A 515 -15.04 -7.12 -30.99
C ASP A 515 -13.52 -6.87 -31.10
N MET A 516 -12.91 -7.40 -32.16
CA MET A 516 -11.47 -7.26 -32.41
C MET A 516 -11.09 -5.82 -32.82
N SER A 517 -11.92 -5.14 -33.61
CA SER A 517 -11.72 -3.72 -33.95
C SER A 517 -11.74 -2.82 -32.71
N ASN A 518 -12.66 -3.07 -31.77
CA ASN A 518 -12.74 -2.33 -30.51
C ASN A 518 -11.50 -2.56 -29.63
N ASN A 519 -11.01 -3.80 -29.55
CA ASN A 519 -9.81 -4.13 -28.78
C ASN A 519 -8.54 -3.51 -29.38
N ILE A 520 -8.40 -3.47 -30.71
CA ILE A 520 -7.28 -2.80 -31.38
C ILE A 520 -7.28 -1.29 -31.13
N ARG A 521 -8.46 -0.66 -31.07
CA ARG A 521 -8.62 0.78 -30.79
C ARG A 521 -7.92 1.19 -29.48
N LEU A 522 -7.98 0.33 -28.46
CA LEU A 522 -7.35 0.53 -27.14
C LEU A 522 -5.81 0.49 -27.18
N LEU A 523 -5.22 -0.04 -28.25
CA LEU A 523 -3.77 -0.11 -28.47
C LEU A 523 -3.26 0.94 -29.47
N SER A 524 -4.15 1.81 -29.95
CA SER A 524 -3.80 2.82 -30.96
C SER A 524 -2.76 3.81 -30.43
N THR A 525 -1.71 4.02 -31.22
CA THR A 525 -0.68 5.06 -31.00
C THR A 525 -1.03 6.38 -31.68
N GLU A 526 -1.99 6.38 -32.61
CA GLU A 526 -2.24 7.47 -33.55
C GLU A 526 -3.49 8.29 -33.20
N LYS A 527 -4.38 7.78 -32.33
CA LYS A 527 -5.62 8.47 -31.90
C LYS A 527 -5.65 8.64 -30.39
N VAL A 528 -5.13 9.78 -29.92
CA VAL A 528 -5.10 10.20 -28.49
C VAL A 528 -6.51 10.42 -27.91
N GLU A 529 -7.53 10.49 -28.75
CA GLU A 529 -8.91 10.80 -28.32
C GLU A 529 -9.55 9.68 -27.47
N ASP A 530 -9.09 8.44 -27.58
CA ASP A 530 -9.62 7.34 -26.77
C ASP A 530 -9.05 7.39 -25.34
N SER A 531 -9.91 7.78 -24.39
CA SER A 531 -9.58 7.92 -22.97
C SER A 531 -9.05 6.65 -22.31
N ASN A 532 -9.26 5.48 -22.95
CA ASN A 532 -8.87 4.17 -22.47
C ASN A 532 -7.66 3.57 -23.21
N SER A 533 -6.98 4.31 -24.08
CA SER A 533 -5.80 3.79 -24.77
C SER A 533 -4.61 3.59 -23.82
N VAL A 534 -3.80 2.56 -24.04
CA VAL A 534 -2.59 2.29 -23.23
C VAL A 534 -1.65 3.50 -23.19
N MET A 535 -1.46 4.15 -24.33
CA MET A 535 -0.58 5.32 -24.45
C MET A 535 -1.13 6.50 -23.64
N ARG A 536 -2.43 6.82 -23.77
CA ARG A 536 -3.03 7.90 -22.99
C ARG A 536 -3.04 7.62 -21.51
N MET A 537 -3.27 6.37 -21.09
CA MET A 537 -3.14 6.00 -19.67
C MET A 537 -1.71 6.26 -19.17
N ALA A 538 -0.69 5.86 -19.92
CA ALA A 538 0.70 6.12 -19.54
C ALA A 538 1.03 7.62 -19.48
N VAL A 539 0.60 8.41 -20.49
CA VAL A 539 0.74 9.88 -20.49
C VAL A 539 0.01 10.50 -19.30
N ASP A 540 -1.26 10.14 -19.08
CA ASP A 540 -2.07 10.66 -17.98
C ASP A 540 -1.37 10.41 -16.64
N MET A 541 -0.89 9.16 -16.42
CA MET A 541 -0.16 8.77 -15.20
C MET A 541 1.12 9.58 -15.03
N LEU A 542 1.93 9.72 -16.07
CA LEU A 542 3.17 10.51 -16.01
C LEU A 542 2.89 11.99 -15.74
N SER A 543 1.95 12.59 -16.47
CA SER A 543 1.67 14.03 -16.43
C SER A 543 0.89 14.48 -15.21
N ASN A 544 0.06 13.61 -14.61
CA ASN A 544 -0.80 13.99 -13.50
C ASN A 544 -0.39 13.27 -12.21
N GLN A 545 -0.50 11.95 -12.17
CA GLN A 545 -0.40 11.19 -10.90
C GLN A 545 1.03 10.95 -10.42
N ILE A 546 1.99 10.84 -11.33
CA ILE A 546 3.41 10.80 -10.98
C ILE A 546 3.96 12.21 -10.85
N ALA A 547 3.68 13.10 -11.80
CA ALA A 547 4.20 14.47 -11.77
C ALA A 547 3.86 15.21 -10.48
N ILE A 548 2.67 15.00 -9.90
CA ILE A 548 2.30 15.59 -8.60
C ILE A 548 3.26 15.19 -7.47
N PHE A 549 3.88 14.00 -7.56
CA PHE A 549 4.86 13.52 -6.60
C PHE A 549 6.31 13.89 -6.97
N GLU A 550 6.53 14.39 -8.19
CA GLU A 550 7.83 14.91 -8.62
C GLU A 550 8.05 16.37 -8.20
N LEU A 551 6.98 17.08 -7.86
CA LEU A 551 6.99 18.47 -7.42
C LEU A 551 6.44 18.62 -5.98
N PRO A 552 6.78 19.71 -5.27
CA PRO A 552 6.16 20.00 -3.97
C PRO A 552 4.64 20.20 -4.10
N LEU A 553 3.88 19.69 -3.13
CA LEU A 553 2.44 19.94 -3.04
C LEU A 553 2.16 21.36 -2.53
N GLU A 554 1.34 22.09 -3.27
CA GLU A 554 0.91 23.43 -2.89
C GLU A 554 0.12 23.42 -1.57
N GLY A 555 0.50 24.32 -0.65
CA GLY A 555 -0.14 24.47 0.66
C GLY A 555 0.27 23.42 1.70
N VAL A 556 1.17 22.47 1.37
CA VAL A 556 1.64 21.44 2.31
C VAL A 556 3.16 21.61 2.53
N GLN A 557 3.54 22.54 3.41
CA GLN A 557 4.96 22.93 3.60
C GLN A 557 5.90 21.76 3.93
N TYR A 558 5.43 20.76 4.68
CA TYR A 558 6.24 19.61 5.07
C TYR A 558 6.28 18.49 4.02
N PHE A 559 5.47 18.57 2.95
CA PHE A 559 5.40 17.50 1.96
C PHE A 559 6.75 17.27 1.26
N GLU A 560 7.53 18.32 1.01
CA GLU A 560 8.83 18.18 0.36
C GLU A 560 9.80 17.29 1.16
N LYS A 561 9.75 17.39 2.49
CA LYS A 561 10.52 16.52 3.38
C LYS A 561 10.05 15.06 3.27
N VAL A 562 8.74 14.82 3.24
CA VAL A 562 8.17 13.48 3.05
C VAL A 562 8.55 12.89 1.68
N ARG A 563 8.38 13.69 0.62
CA ARG A 563 8.65 13.31 -0.77
C ARG A 563 10.11 12.95 -1.00
N SER A 564 11.04 13.77 -0.53
CA SER A 564 12.48 13.53 -0.66
C SER A 564 12.93 12.26 0.08
N GLU A 565 12.47 12.07 1.32
CA GLU A 565 12.73 10.85 2.08
C GLU A 565 12.14 9.62 1.38
N TYR A 566 10.93 9.72 0.82
CA TYR A 566 10.29 8.64 0.08
C TYR A 566 11.06 8.21 -1.17
N LEU A 567 11.55 9.19 -1.95
CA LEU A 567 12.31 8.93 -3.17
C LEU A 567 13.69 8.31 -2.88
N SER A 568 14.31 8.66 -1.75
CA SER A 568 15.60 8.07 -1.34
C SER A 568 15.52 6.56 -1.09
N ASN A 569 14.32 6.05 -0.83
CA ASN A 569 14.08 4.69 -0.34
C ASN A 569 13.63 3.71 -1.45
N ASN A 570 13.55 4.12 -2.72
CA ASN A 570 12.97 3.31 -3.80
C ASN A 570 13.54 3.58 -5.21
N ASP A 571 13.99 2.54 -5.93
CA ASP A 571 14.43 2.66 -7.34
C ASP A 571 13.25 2.57 -8.34
N ARG A 572 12.46 3.64 -8.42
CA ARG A 572 11.32 3.79 -9.35
C ARG A 572 11.66 4.58 -10.61
N SER A 573 12.84 5.19 -10.59
CA SER A 573 13.36 6.06 -11.65
C SER A 573 13.43 5.34 -12.99
N GLN A 574 13.80 4.05 -12.99
CA GLN A 574 13.97 3.24 -14.19
C GLN A 574 12.65 3.04 -14.94
N THR A 575 11.57 2.66 -14.24
CA THR A 575 10.25 2.46 -14.86
C THR A 575 9.73 3.77 -15.44
N ILE A 576 9.83 4.87 -14.69
CA ILE A 576 9.39 6.20 -15.16
C ILE A 576 10.18 6.61 -16.40
N SER A 577 11.52 6.47 -16.36
CA SER A 577 12.40 6.81 -17.49
C SER A 577 12.09 5.98 -18.73
N LYS A 578 11.95 4.65 -18.57
CA LYS A 578 11.59 3.73 -19.65
C LYS A 578 10.28 4.14 -20.33
N VAL A 579 9.23 4.40 -19.54
CA VAL A 579 7.94 4.79 -20.10
C VAL A 579 7.99 6.20 -20.70
N ARG A 580 8.67 7.17 -20.09
CA ARG A 580 8.87 8.51 -20.68
C ARG A 580 9.52 8.44 -22.05
N LYS A 581 10.64 7.73 -22.20
CA LYS A 581 11.31 7.57 -23.51
C LYS A 581 10.42 6.91 -24.56
N CYS A 582 9.65 5.91 -24.12
CA CYS A 582 8.71 5.19 -24.97
C CYS A 582 7.53 6.06 -25.45
N VAL A 583 7.03 6.93 -24.57
CA VAL A 583 5.80 7.70 -24.79
C VAL A 583 6.07 9.08 -25.38
N MET A 584 7.09 9.77 -24.87
CA MET A 584 7.45 11.15 -25.22
C MET A 584 8.65 11.23 -26.20
N GLY A 585 9.33 10.11 -26.47
CA GLY A 585 10.58 10.07 -27.24
C GLY A 585 11.82 10.30 -26.36
N ASP A 586 13.01 10.06 -26.93
CA ASP A 586 14.25 10.58 -26.33
C ASP A 586 14.27 12.09 -26.58
N MET A 587 14.08 12.89 -25.52
CA MET A 587 14.33 14.34 -25.54
C MET A 587 15.82 14.63 -25.38
#